data_AF-P95424-F1
#
_entry.id   AF-P95424-F1
#
_cell.length_a   1.000
_cell.length_b   1.000
_cell.length_c   1.000
_cell.angle_alpha   90.00
_cell.angle_beta   90.00
_cell.angle_gamma   90.00
#
_symmetry.space_group_name_H-M   'P 1'
#
loop_
_entity.id
_entity.type
_entity.pdbx_description
1 polymer ?
#
loop_
_entity_poly.entity_id
_entity_poly.type
_entity_poly.pdbx_seq_one_letter_code
_entity_poly.pdbx_strand_id
1 'polypeptide(L)'
;MSELVDNKVTQSNRLVEASHTLTLNEKRLVLCAASLIDPRKPLPKDGYLTIRADAFADVFGLDVRHAYEALDDAASRLFRADIRRYSKGKIVERMRWVFHVKYREGQGCVELGFSPTVLPHLTMLNREFTSYQLKQIGSLSSFYAVRLYELMSQFLKLGQRECTLDQLRQMLDLGDKYQDVKNLRVRVLDPALKELNAGTDLAVTAEPRRQGRKIVGFSFTITKNDQLPLNLEAACN
;
A
#
# COMPACT_ATOMS: atom_id res chain seq x y z
N MET A 1 3.21 -21.43 -8.91
CA MET A 1 2.98 -20.02 -8.55
C MET A 1 1.95 -20.00 -7.44
N SER A 2 2.24 -19.34 -6.32
CA SER A 2 1.29 -19.09 -5.24
C SER A 2 -0.05 -18.55 -5.76
N GLU A 3 -1.17 -19.05 -5.21
CA GLU A 3 -2.53 -18.59 -5.52
C GLU A 3 -2.73 -17.08 -5.26
N LEU A 4 -1.90 -16.46 -4.41
CA LEU A 4 -2.01 -15.03 -4.07
C LEU A 4 -1.60 -14.09 -5.19
N VAL A 5 -0.71 -14.50 -6.10
CA VAL A 5 -0.05 -13.59 -7.06
C VAL A 5 -1.06 -12.84 -7.94
N ASP A 6 -2.07 -13.57 -8.42
CA ASP A 6 -3.10 -13.02 -9.31
C ASP A 6 -4.32 -12.45 -8.56
N ASN A 7 -4.30 -12.44 -7.23
CA ASN A 7 -5.40 -11.88 -6.46
C ASN A 7 -5.54 -10.37 -6.68
N LYS A 8 -6.78 -9.92 -6.58
CA LYS A 8 -7.11 -8.50 -6.60
C LYS A 8 -7.24 -7.99 -5.18
N VAL A 9 -6.50 -6.94 -4.85
CA VAL A 9 -6.72 -6.19 -3.62
C VAL A 9 -7.86 -5.20 -3.86
N THR A 10 -8.79 -5.08 -2.92
CA THR A 10 -9.84 -4.04 -2.96
C THR A 10 -9.98 -3.38 -1.60
N GLN A 11 -9.94 -2.05 -1.58
CA GLN A 11 -10.05 -1.26 -0.35
C GLN A 11 -10.88 -0.01 -0.63
N SER A 12 -11.64 0.47 0.36
CA SER A 12 -12.30 1.77 0.24
C SER A 12 -11.26 2.88 0.02
N ASN A 13 -11.63 3.91 -0.74
CA ASN A 13 -10.78 5.06 -1.00
C ASN A 13 -10.35 5.76 0.30
N ARG A 14 -11.25 5.80 1.29
CA ARG A 14 -10.96 6.35 2.61
C ARG A 14 -9.82 5.63 3.32
N LEU A 15 -9.71 4.31 3.19
CA LEU A 15 -8.62 3.53 3.77
C LEU A 15 -7.32 3.71 2.97
N VAL A 16 -7.42 3.77 1.64
CA VAL A 16 -6.28 4.04 0.76
C VAL A 16 -5.64 5.40 1.09
N GLU A 17 -6.45 6.42 1.36
CA GLU A 17 -5.98 7.78 1.71
C GLU A 17 -5.64 7.95 3.20
N ALA A 18 -6.00 6.99 4.06
CA ALA A 18 -5.78 7.12 5.49
C ALA A 18 -4.29 7.17 5.84
N SER A 19 -3.97 7.97 6.86
CA SER A 19 -2.59 8.13 7.32
C SER A 19 -2.19 6.97 8.24
N HIS A 20 -1.08 6.33 7.92
CA HIS A 20 -0.51 5.23 8.70
C HIS A 20 0.99 5.10 8.42
N THR A 21 1.76 4.77 9.46
CA THR A 21 3.13 4.27 9.31
C THR A 21 3.06 2.76 9.43
N LEU A 22 3.51 2.07 8.39
CA LEU A 22 3.81 0.64 8.41
C LEU A 22 5.21 0.47 7.80
N THR A 23 5.91 -0.57 8.19
CA THR A 23 7.03 -1.08 7.39
C THR A 23 6.51 -1.64 6.07
N LEU A 24 7.42 -1.88 5.12
CA LEU A 24 7.07 -2.50 3.85
C LEU A 24 6.39 -3.87 4.06
N ASN A 25 6.94 -4.72 4.93
CA ASN A 25 6.40 -6.06 5.14
C ASN A 25 5.07 -6.05 5.90
N GLU A 26 4.86 -5.12 6.85
CA GLU A 26 3.53 -4.90 7.44
C GLU A 26 2.50 -4.50 6.39
N LYS A 27 2.85 -3.58 5.48
CA LYS A 27 1.95 -3.18 4.39
C LYS A 27 1.67 -4.36 3.45
N ARG A 28 2.70 -5.08 3.03
CA ARG A 28 2.57 -6.30 2.20
C ARG A 28 1.66 -7.34 2.85
N LEU A 29 1.79 -7.58 4.16
CA LEU A 29 0.92 -8.48 4.92
C LEU A 29 -0.54 -8.04 4.88
N VAL A 30 -0.81 -6.75 5.12
CA VAL A 30 -2.16 -6.17 5.01
C VAL A 30 -2.74 -6.40 3.61
N LEU A 31 -1.94 -6.20 2.56
CA LEU A 31 -2.41 -6.36 1.18
C LEU A 31 -2.66 -7.83 0.81
N CYS A 32 -1.81 -8.75 1.24
CA CYS A 32 -2.06 -10.19 1.10
C CYS A 32 -3.37 -10.59 1.78
N ALA A 33 -3.58 -10.18 3.02
CA ALA A 33 -4.80 -10.49 3.76
C ALA A 33 -6.03 -9.87 3.11
N ALA A 34 -5.97 -8.60 2.70
CA ALA A 34 -7.06 -7.94 2.00
C ALA A 34 -7.39 -8.59 0.65
N SER A 35 -6.40 -9.20 -0.02
CA SER A 35 -6.58 -9.91 -1.29
C SER A 35 -7.38 -11.22 -1.15
N LEU A 36 -7.45 -11.79 0.06
CA LEU A 36 -8.24 -13.00 0.37
C LEU A 36 -9.71 -12.70 0.65
N ILE A 37 -10.11 -11.42 0.72
CA ILE A 37 -11.47 -10.99 1.02
C ILE A 37 -12.24 -10.77 -0.29
N ASP A 38 -13.43 -11.36 -0.40
CA ASP A 38 -14.40 -10.95 -1.41
C ASP A 38 -15.03 -9.62 -0.98
N PRO A 39 -14.72 -8.50 -1.67
CA PRO A 39 -15.12 -7.17 -1.20
C PRO A 39 -16.63 -6.95 -1.31
N ARG A 40 -17.39 -7.82 -1.98
CA ARG A 40 -18.86 -7.69 -2.10
C ARG A 40 -19.62 -8.47 -1.04
N LYS A 41 -18.94 -9.28 -0.24
CA LYS A 41 -19.54 -10.14 0.77
C LYS A 41 -19.13 -9.72 2.18
N PRO A 42 -19.91 -10.09 3.21
CA PRO A 42 -19.43 -10.06 4.57
C PRO A 42 -18.28 -11.07 4.75
N LEU A 43 -17.44 -10.84 5.75
CA LEU A 43 -16.39 -11.79 6.12
C LEU A 43 -17.00 -13.10 6.67
N PRO A 44 -16.35 -14.26 6.51
CA PRO A 44 -16.74 -15.50 7.19
C PRO A 44 -16.85 -15.33 8.72
N LYS A 45 -17.62 -16.21 9.38
CA LYS A 45 -18.01 -16.06 10.79
C LYS A 45 -16.84 -15.97 11.78
N ASP A 46 -15.73 -16.63 11.51
CA ASP A 46 -14.52 -16.60 12.34
C ASP A 46 -13.68 -15.34 12.08
N GLY A 47 -13.79 -14.74 10.89
CA GLY A 47 -13.21 -13.45 10.56
C GLY A 47 -11.68 -13.45 10.48
N TYR A 48 -11.06 -14.63 10.40
CA TYR A 48 -9.63 -14.81 10.38
C TYR A 48 -9.11 -15.14 8.98
N LEU A 49 -7.93 -14.60 8.67
CA LEU A 49 -7.27 -14.75 7.39
C LEU A 49 -5.90 -15.37 7.64
N THR A 50 -5.56 -16.43 6.91
CA THR A 50 -4.28 -17.12 7.05
C THR A 50 -3.38 -16.83 5.85
N ILE A 51 -2.15 -16.42 6.12
CA ILE A 51 -1.13 -16.10 5.12
C ILE A 51 0.06 -17.01 5.39
N ARG A 52 0.46 -17.79 4.38
CA ARG A 52 1.63 -18.66 4.45
C ARG A 52 2.89 -17.91 4.03
N ALA A 53 4.02 -18.24 4.65
CA ALA A 53 5.31 -17.61 4.38
C ALA A 53 5.80 -17.86 2.95
N ASP A 54 5.58 -19.05 2.39
CA ASP A 54 5.90 -19.38 0.99
C ASP A 54 5.11 -18.53 0.00
N ALA A 55 3.80 -18.40 0.21
CA ALA A 55 2.93 -17.58 -0.60
C ALA A 55 3.28 -16.09 -0.50
N PHE A 56 3.67 -15.62 0.69
CA PHE A 56 4.19 -14.27 0.90
C PHE A 56 5.52 -14.06 0.17
N ALA A 57 6.44 -15.02 0.25
CA ALA A 57 7.72 -14.97 -0.44
C ALA A 57 7.55 -14.88 -1.97
N ASP A 58 6.71 -15.74 -2.53
CA ASP A 58 6.40 -15.81 -3.96
C ASP A 58 5.89 -14.48 -4.51
N VAL A 59 4.97 -13.83 -3.80
CA VAL A 59 4.35 -12.57 -4.26
C VAL A 59 5.37 -11.42 -4.28
N PHE A 60 6.28 -11.37 -3.32
CA PHE A 60 7.19 -10.24 -3.11
C PHE A 60 8.66 -10.54 -3.45
N GLY A 61 8.93 -11.68 -4.08
CA GLY A 61 10.27 -12.11 -4.48
C GLY A 61 11.25 -12.23 -3.32
N LEU A 62 10.79 -12.64 -2.14
CA LEU A 62 11.65 -12.81 -0.96
C LEU A 62 12.32 -14.19 -0.98
N ASP A 63 13.51 -14.29 -0.38
CA ASP A 63 14.08 -15.59 -0.04
C ASP A 63 13.17 -16.29 0.98
N VAL A 64 12.71 -17.50 0.63
CA VAL A 64 11.85 -18.34 1.48
C VAL A 64 12.43 -18.54 2.88
N ARG A 65 13.76 -18.59 3.02
CA ARG A 65 14.44 -18.74 4.31
C ARG A 65 14.16 -17.58 5.25
N HIS A 66 14.08 -16.36 4.71
CA HIS A 66 13.83 -15.15 5.48
C HIS A 66 12.35 -14.73 5.47
N ALA A 67 11.54 -15.29 4.56
CA ALA A 67 10.14 -14.95 4.44
C ALA A 67 9.33 -15.27 5.69
N TYR A 68 9.69 -16.35 6.40
CA TYR A 68 9.03 -16.70 7.64
C TYR A 68 9.28 -15.65 8.74
N GLU A 69 10.55 -15.34 9.03
CA GLU A 69 10.93 -14.30 10.00
C GLU A 69 10.34 -12.93 9.63
N ALA A 70 10.38 -12.58 8.34
CA ALA A 70 9.80 -11.34 7.84
C ALA A 70 8.28 -11.26 8.04
N LEU A 71 7.58 -12.38 7.87
CA LEU A 71 6.13 -12.47 8.06
C LEU A 71 5.76 -12.38 9.54
N ASP A 72 6.52 -13.04 10.43
CA ASP A 72 6.33 -12.99 11.87
C ASP A 72 6.58 -11.59 12.47
N ASP A 73 7.70 -10.95 12.10
CA ASP A 73 8.00 -9.58 12.52
C ASP A 73 6.92 -8.61 12.00
N ALA A 74 6.51 -8.75 10.73
CA ALA A 74 5.44 -7.95 10.17
C ALA A 74 4.11 -8.12 10.93
N ALA A 75 3.74 -9.34 11.29
CA ALA A 75 2.51 -9.60 12.02
C ALA A 75 2.55 -9.01 13.45
N SER A 76 3.67 -9.20 14.14
CA SER A 76 3.91 -8.66 15.49
C SER A 76 3.87 -7.13 15.53
N ARG A 77 4.45 -6.46 14.51
CA ARG A 77 4.40 -4.99 14.39
C ARG A 77 3.02 -4.50 13.99
N LEU A 78 2.36 -5.18 13.05
CA LEU A 78 1.02 -4.82 12.58
C LEU A 78 -0.01 -4.81 13.73
N PHE A 79 0.11 -5.72 14.70
CA PHE A 79 -0.73 -5.73 15.90
C PHE A 79 -0.61 -4.44 16.73
N ARG A 80 0.58 -3.81 16.71
CA ARG A 80 0.86 -2.55 17.41
C ARG A 80 0.60 -1.32 16.55
N ALA A 81 0.37 -1.49 15.25
CA ALA A 81 0.13 -0.40 14.32
C ALA A 81 -1.30 0.17 14.43
N ASP A 82 -1.46 1.42 14.00
CA ASP A 82 -2.75 2.08 13.93
C ASP A 82 -2.92 2.92 12.66
N ILE A 83 -4.19 3.07 12.27
CA ILE A 83 -4.66 3.99 11.25
C ILE A 83 -5.13 5.26 11.96
N ARG A 84 -4.69 6.43 11.47
CA ARG A 84 -5.08 7.73 12.01
C ARG A 84 -5.97 8.47 11.03
N ARG A 85 -7.11 8.95 11.54
CA ARG A 85 -7.97 9.89 10.83
C ARG A 85 -7.73 11.29 11.34
N TYR A 86 -7.53 12.20 10.40
CA TYR A 86 -7.32 13.62 10.68
C TYR A 86 -8.56 14.44 10.33
N SER A 87 -8.80 15.48 11.10
CA SER A 87 -9.75 16.55 10.79
C SER A 87 -9.15 17.87 11.23
N LYS A 88 -9.10 18.86 10.32
CA LYS A 88 -8.49 20.18 10.56
C LYS A 88 -7.07 20.08 11.17
N GLY A 89 -6.26 19.16 10.65
CA GLY A 89 -4.87 18.94 11.09
C GLY A 89 -4.69 18.19 12.42
N LYS A 90 -5.77 17.79 13.10
CA LYS A 90 -5.70 17.05 14.36
C LYS A 90 -6.16 15.60 14.17
N ILE A 91 -5.51 14.68 14.88
CA ILE A 91 -5.97 13.28 14.97
C ILE A 91 -7.29 13.29 15.75
N VAL A 92 -8.36 12.83 15.12
CA VAL A 92 -9.69 12.74 15.72
C VAL A 92 -10.10 11.30 16.03
N GLU A 93 -9.38 10.32 15.49
CA GLU A 93 -9.64 8.91 15.68
C GLU A 93 -8.39 8.09 15.39
N ARG A 94 -8.18 7.04 16.20
CA ARG A 94 -7.14 6.04 16.03
C ARG A 94 -7.79 4.66 16.02
N MET A 95 -7.47 3.86 15.01
CA MET A 95 -8.02 2.52 14.82
C MET A 95 -6.89 1.52 14.71
N ARG A 96 -6.97 0.39 15.42
CA ARG A 96 -6.04 -0.73 15.21
C ARG A 96 -6.26 -1.32 13.82
N TRP A 97 -5.19 -1.82 13.20
CA TRP A 97 -5.28 -2.58 11.95
C TRP A 97 -5.93 -3.93 12.19
N VAL A 98 -5.39 -4.68 13.16
CA VAL A 98 -5.79 -6.04 13.50
C VAL A 98 -6.09 -6.12 14.99
N PHE A 99 -7.09 -6.93 15.36
CA PHE A 99 -7.39 -7.25 16.76
C PHE A 99 -6.81 -8.61 17.19
N HIS A 100 -6.37 -9.42 16.22
CA HIS A 100 -5.85 -10.77 16.43
C HIS A 100 -4.69 -11.04 15.49
N VAL A 101 -3.63 -11.63 16.04
CA VAL A 101 -2.50 -12.21 15.31
C VAL A 101 -2.12 -13.49 16.03
N LYS A 102 -2.01 -14.59 15.29
CA LYS A 102 -1.56 -15.88 15.81
C LYS A 102 -0.55 -16.49 14.85
N TYR A 103 0.63 -16.76 15.37
CA TYR A 103 1.65 -17.47 14.62
C TYR A 103 1.50 -19.00 14.79
N ARG A 104 1.75 -19.75 13.71
CA ARG A 104 1.66 -21.21 13.68
C ARG A 104 3.01 -21.80 13.23
N GLU A 105 3.95 -21.93 14.17
CA GLU A 105 5.33 -22.46 13.98
C GLU A 105 5.42 -23.65 13.03
N GLY A 106 4.69 -24.73 13.32
CA GLY A 106 4.75 -25.95 12.52
C GLY A 106 4.09 -25.86 11.14
N GLN A 107 3.38 -24.77 10.83
CA GLN A 107 2.65 -24.57 9.56
C GLN A 107 3.26 -23.45 8.70
N GLY A 108 4.22 -22.68 9.22
CA GLY A 108 4.86 -21.58 8.50
C GLY A 108 3.88 -20.49 8.06
N CYS A 109 2.87 -20.20 8.88
CA CYS A 109 1.82 -19.24 8.55
C CYS A 109 1.44 -18.34 9.72
N VAL A 110 0.90 -17.17 9.37
CA VAL A 110 0.29 -16.22 10.29
C VAL A 110 -1.21 -16.19 10.04
N GLU A 111 -1.98 -16.27 11.10
CA GLU A 111 -3.41 -16.00 11.12
C GLU A 111 -3.64 -14.59 11.68
N LEU A 112 -4.49 -13.79 11.04
CA LEU A 112 -4.83 -12.45 11.51
C LEU A 112 -6.32 -12.15 11.39
N GLY A 113 -6.82 -11.26 12.24
CA GLY A 113 -8.18 -10.72 12.19
C GLY A 113 -8.16 -9.19 12.11
N PHE A 114 -8.69 -8.62 11.03
CA PHE A 114 -8.84 -7.18 10.88
C PHE A 114 -9.80 -6.61 11.93
N SER A 115 -9.46 -5.47 12.53
CA SER A 115 -10.33 -4.84 13.54
C SER A 115 -11.71 -4.51 12.98
N PRO A 116 -12.79 -4.58 13.78
CA PRO A 116 -14.14 -4.25 13.32
C PRO A 116 -14.28 -2.86 12.68
N THR A 117 -13.44 -1.90 13.09
CA THR A 117 -13.39 -0.56 12.49
C THR A 117 -12.77 -0.53 11.09
N VAL A 118 -11.96 -1.53 10.74
CA VAL A 118 -11.30 -1.67 9.42
C VAL A 118 -12.16 -2.47 8.45
N LEU A 119 -12.93 -3.45 8.92
CA LEU A 119 -13.75 -4.32 8.07
C LEU A 119 -14.68 -3.60 7.07
N PRO A 120 -15.36 -2.49 7.43
CA PRO A 120 -16.19 -1.73 6.48
C PRO A 120 -15.40 -1.14 5.31
N HIS A 121 -14.08 -1.08 5.42
CA HIS A 121 -13.18 -0.59 4.38
C HIS A 121 -12.65 -1.70 3.47
N LEU A 122 -12.97 -2.97 3.74
CA LEU A 122 -12.51 -4.15 3.01
C LEU A 122 -13.66 -5.05 2.53
N THR A 123 -14.82 -4.99 3.17
CA THR A 123 -15.99 -5.84 2.91
C THR A 123 -17.20 -5.01 2.54
N MET A 124 -18.17 -5.63 1.86
CA MET A 124 -19.42 -4.99 1.42
C MET A 124 -19.23 -3.64 0.69
N LEU A 125 -18.14 -3.51 -0.08
CA LEU A 125 -17.77 -2.32 -0.84
C LEU A 125 -18.57 -2.24 -2.14
N ASN A 126 -19.46 -1.25 -2.22
CA ASN A 126 -20.31 -1.02 -3.40
C ASN A 126 -19.94 0.24 -4.19
N ARG A 127 -19.26 1.20 -3.56
CA ARG A 127 -18.84 2.49 -4.15
C ARG A 127 -17.55 2.97 -3.51
N GLU A 128 -16.89 3.92 -4.16
CA GLU A 128 -15.71 4.62 -3.62
C GLU A 128 -14.63 3.68 -3.10
N PHE A 129 -14.24 2.71 -3.93
CA PHE A 129 -13.16 1.78 -3.64
C PHE A 129 -12.14 1.79 -4.77
N THR A 130 -10.94 1.38 -4.42
CA THR A 130 -9.81 1.19 -5.32
C THR A 130 -9.51 -0.29 -5.40
N SER A 131 -9.19 -0.75 -6.61
CA SER A 131 -8.81 -2.14 -6.85
C SER A 131 -7.61 -2.22 -7.77
N TYR A 132 -6.70 -3.13 -7.47
CA TYR A 132 -5.51 -3.39 -8.28
C TYR A 132 -5.02 -4.84 -8.06
N GLN A 133 -4.17 -5.34 -8.95
CA GLN A 133 -3.62 -6.69 -8.84
C GLN A 133 -2.48 -6.71 -7.81
N LEU A 134 -2.47 -7.69 -6.91
CA LEU A 134 -1.48 -7.78 -5.83
C LEU A 134 -0.04 -7.84 -6.38
N LYS A 135 0.19 -8.56 -7.48
CA LYS A 135 1.51 -8.65 -8.12
C LYS A 135 2.14 -7.31 -8.52
N GLN A 136 1.36 -6.25 -8.71
CA GLN A 136 1.88 -4.92 -9.01
C GLN A 136 2.67 -4.33 -7.83
N ILE A 137 2.43 -4.84 -6.63
CA ILE A 137 3.18 -4.48 -5.42
C ILE A 137 4.45 -5.33 -5.28
N GLY A 138 4.49 -6.52 -5.91
CA GLY A 138 5.56 -7.50 -5.81
C GLY A 138 6.95 -6.95 -6.15
N SER A 139 7.01 -6.09 -7.17
CA SER A 139 8.22 -5.43 -7.68
C SER A 139 8.67 -4.23 -6.86
N LEU A 140 7.85 -3.76 -5.91
CA LEU A 140 8.12 -2.55 -5.13
C LEU A 140 8.78 -2.88 -3.80
N SER A 141 9.96 -2.30 -3.60
CA SER A 141 10.83 -2.39 -2.42
C SER A 141 10.74 -1.16 -1.49
N SER A 142 10.13 -0.05 -1.93
CA SER A 142 9.87 1.11 -1.07
C SER A 142 8.43 1.16 -0.57
N PHE A 143 8.24 1.39 0.74
CA PHE A 143 6.93 1.69 1.30
C PHE A 143 6.26 2.88 0.58
N TYR A 144 7.02 3.93 0.24
CA TYR A 144 6.46 5.09 -0.44
C TYR A 144 6.07 4.79 -1.89
N ALA A 145 6.78 3.90 -2.58
CA ALA A 145 6.38 3.46 -3.92
C ALA A 145 5.05 2.69 -3.88
N VAL A 146 4.91 1.77 -2.91
CA VAL A 146 3.65 1.06 -2.66
C VAL A 146 2.50 2.04 -2.38
N ARG A 147 2.73 3.01 -1.48
CA ARG A 147 1.70 4.02 -1.14
C ARG A 147 1.32 4.89 -2.33
N LEU A 148 2.29 5.37 -3.11
CA LEU A 148 1.99 6.14 -4.31
C LEU A 148 1.23 5.30 -5.34
N TYR A 149 1.59 4.04 -5.53
CA TYR A 149 0.86 3.14 -6.43
C TYR A 149 -0.62 3.09 -6.06
N GLU A 150 -0.94 2.79 -4.79
CA GLU A 150 -2.34 2.74 -4.32
C GLU A 150 -3.08 4.07 -4.53
N LEU A 151 -2.44 5.19 -4.18
CA LEU A 151 -3.01 6.53 -4.30
C LEU A 151 -3.26 6.91 -5.77
N MET A 152 -2.41 6.47 -6.70
CA MET A 152 -2.59 6.73 -8.13
C MET A 152 -3.60 5.77 -8.75
N SER A 153 -3.63 4.49 -8.35
CA SER A 153 -4.65 3.53 -8.80
C SER A 153 -6.07 4.02 -8.53
N GLN A 154 -6.30 4.73 -7.42
CA GLN A 154 -7.58 5.35 -7.09
C GLN A 154 -8.08 6.32 -8.17
N PHE A 155 -7.16 7.06 -8.80
CA PHE A 155 -7.45 8.10 -9.79
C PHE A 155 -7.17 7.67 -11.22
N LEU A 156 -6.84 6.39 -11.46
CA LEU A 156 -6.47 5.87 -12.78
C LEU A 156 -7.52 6.17 -13.86
N LYS A 157 -8.82 6.04 -13.54
CA LYS A 157 -9.91 6.34 -14.48
C LYS A 157 -9.98 7.81 -14.88
N LEU A 158 -9.61 8.72 -13.97
CA LEU A 158 -9.58 10.15 -14.23
C LEU A 158 -8.29 10.57 -14.95
N GLY A 159 -7.24 9.75 -14.87
CA GLY A 159 -5.93 9.99 -15.49
C GLY A 159 -5.13 11.11 -14.82
N GLN A 160 -5.66 11.72 -13.76
CA GLN A 160 -4.99 12.81 -13.06
C GLN A 160 -5.41 12.90 -11.60
N ARG A 161 -4.49 13.40 -10.76
CA ARG A 161 -4.74 13.69 -9.35
C ARG A 161 -3.98 14.94 -8.95
N GLU A 162 -4.64 15.91 -8.33
CA GLU A 162 -3.96 17.03 -7.69
C GLU A 162 -3.88 16.81 -6.18
N CYS A 163 -2.74 17.13 -5.57
CA CYS A 163 -2.60 17.09 -4.12
C CYS A 163 -1.83 18.31 -3.63
N THR A 164 -2.31 18.93 -2.56
CA THR A 164 -1.52 19.91 -1.81
C THR A 164 -0.35 19.23 -1.09
N LEU A 165 0.64 20.01 -0.69
CA LEU A 165 1.75 19.51 0.12
C LEU A 165 1.23 18.86 1.42
N ASP A 166 0.27 19.49 2.10
CA ASP A 166 -0.30 18.97 3.35
C ASP A 166 -1.01 17.64 3.14
N GLN A 167 -1.78 17.50 2.06
CA GLN A 167 -2.44 16.23 1.72
C GLN A 167 -1.42 15.12 1.48
N LEU A 168 -0.37 15.37 0.68
CA LEU A 168 0.69 14.38 0.44
C LEU A 168 1.40 13.98 1.73
N ARG A 169 1.77 14.96 2.56
CA ARG A 169 2.44 14.73 3.85
C ARG A 169 1.59 13.89 4.79
N GLN A 170 0.27 14.13 4.82
CA GLN A 170 -0.65 13.37 5.64
C GLN A 170 -0.83 11.93 5.12
N MET A 171 -1.07 11.76 3.81
CA MET A 171 -1.32 10.44 3.21
C MET A 171 -0.09 9.51 3.22
N LEU A 172 1.11 10.10 3.13
CA LEU A 172 2.40 9.41 3.24
C LEU A 172 2.94 9.40 4.69
N ASP A 173 2.19 9.98 5.62
CA ASP A 173 2.50 10.05 7.05
C ASP A 173 3.94 10.51 7.35
N LEU A 174 4.31 11.65 6.77
CA LEU A 174 5.67 12.17 6.89
C LEU A 174 5.90 12.91 8.21
N GLY A 175 4.85 13.27 8.94
CA GLY A 175 4.95 14.08 10.16
C GLY A 175 5.77 15.35 9.91
N ASP A 176 6.87 15.51 10.66
CA ASP A 176 7.80 16.63 10.50
C ASP A 176 8.99 16.36 9.57
N LYS A 177 9.05 15.19 8.92
CA LYS A 177 10.16 14.85 8.01
C LYS A 177 10.04 15.63 6.71
N TYR A 178 11.18 16.02 6.14
CA TYR A 178 11.24 16.65 4.81
C TYR A 178 10.34 17.90 4.68
N GLN A 179 10.35 18.81 5.66
CA GLN A 179 9.55 20.04 5.62
C GLN A 179 9.85 20.89 4.37
N ASP A 180 11.11 20.91 3.96
CA ASP A 180 11.51 21.52 2.70
C ASP A 180 11.01 20.68 1.49
N VAL A 181 10.33 21.34 0.56
CA VAL A 181 9.70 20.70 -0.60
C VAL A 181 10.72 20.03 -1.52
N LYS A 182 11.94 20.58 -1.63
CA LYS A 182 13.00 19.96 -2.43
C LYS A 182 13.44 18.65 -1.79
N ASN A 183 13.58 18.61 -0.46
CA ASN A 183 13.88 17.37 0.27
C ASN A 183 12.75 16.34 0.16
N LEU A 184 11.48 16.77 0.29
CA LEU A 184 10.33 15.89 0.08
C LEU A 184 10.39 15.23 -1.30
N ARG A 185 10.69 16.04 -2.32
CA ARG A 185 10.77 15.58 -3.70
C ARG A 185 11.92 14.58 -3.90
N VAL A 186 13.14 14.95 -3.54
CA VAL A 186 14.35 14.15 -3.80
C VAL A 186 14.40 12.87 -2.96
N ARG A 187 13.86 12.88 -1.74
CA ARG A 187 13.97 11.74 -0.81
C ARG A 187 12.76 10.81 -0.82
N VAL A 188 11.59 11.30 -1.25
CA VAL A 188 10.33 10.54 -1.18
C VAL A 188 9.70 10.42 -2.55
N LEU A 189 9.35 11.55 -3.18
CA LEU A 189 8.50 11.54 -4.37
C LEU A 189 9.22 10.97 -5.60
N ASP A 190 10.37 11.54 -5.97
CA ASP A 190 11.09 11.15 -7.19
C ASP A 190 11.57 9.69 -7.13
N PRO A 191 12.17 9.19 -6.02
CA PRO A 191 12.56 7.78 -5.93
C PRO A 191 11.36 6.83 -6.01
N ALA A 192 10.26 7.15 -5.32
CA ALA A 192 9.06 6.31 -5.32
C ALA A 192 8.37 6.28 -6.68
N LEU A 193 8.31 7.41 -7.39
CA LEU A 193 7.79 7.47 -8.76
C LEU A 193 8.68 6.71 -9.75
N LYS A 194 10.02 6.83 -9.63
CA LYS A 194 10.96 6.07 -10.46
C LYS A 194 10.73 4.57 -10.33
N GLU A 195 10.63 4.10 -9.09
CA GLU A 195 10.40 2.69 -8.80
C GLU A 195 9.02 2.21 -9.28
N LEU A 196 7.96 2.97 -8.98
CA LEU A 196 6.59 2.68 -9.44
C LEU A 196 6.52 2.55 -10.97
N ASN A 197 7.11 3.50 -11.69
CA ASN A 197 7.09 3.53 -13.15
C ASN A 197 7.90 2.39 -13.79
N ALA A 198 8.94 1.91 -13.11
CA ALA A 198 9.76 0.80 -13.58
C ALA A 198 9.15 -0.57 -13.23
N GLY A 199 8.41 -0.65 -12.11
CA GLY A 199 7.96 -1.92 -11.55
C GLY A 199 6.50 -2.27 -11.77
N THR A 200 5.65 -1.34 -12.21
CA THR A 200 4.18 -1.54 -12.22
C THR A 200 3.52 -1.26 -13.57
N ASP A 201 2.23 -1.59 -13.64
CA ASP A 201 1.35 -1.26 -14.77
C ASP A 201 0.94 0.23 -14.84
N LEU A 202 1.49 1.09 -13.98
CA LEU A 202 1.24 2.52 -14.01
C LEU A 202 2.45 3.32 -14.49
N ALA A 203 2.18 4.31 -15.35
CA ALA A 203 3.08 5.40 -15.66
C ALA A 203 2.53 6.70 -15.08
N VAL A 204 3.30 7.30 -14.17
CA VAL A 204 2.94 8.46 -13.37
C VAL A 204 4.02 9.53 -13.47
N THR A 205 3.63 10.73 -13.86
CA THR A 205 4.46 11.93 -13.78
C THR A 205 3.93 12.87 -12.70
N ALA A 206 4.80 13.71 -12.12
CA ALA A 206 4.43 14.67 -11.10
C ALA A 206 5.01 16.06 -11.43
N GLU A 207 4.12 17.03 -11.62
CA GLU A 207 4.48 18.42 -11.92
C GLU A 207 4.20 19.33 -10.71
N PRO A 208 5.15 20.20 -10.31
CA PRO A 208 4.95 21.08 -9.18
C PRO A 208 3.93 22.17 -9.50
N ARG A 209 2.89 22.28 -8.67
CA ARG A 209 1.93 23.39 -8.71
C ARG A 209 2.46 24.57 -7.91
N ARG A 210 2.40 25.76 -8.49
CA ARG A 210 2.97 26.98 -7.90
C ARG A 210 1.92 28.04 -7.64
N GLN A 211 2.09 28.77 -6.54
CA GLN A 211 1.43 30.03 -6.27
C GLN A 211 2.51 31.10 -6.12
N GLY A 212 2.69 31.91 -7.16
CA GLY A 212 3.88 32.75 -7.32
C GLY A 212 5.15 31.89 -7.34
N ARG A 213 6.11 32.18 -6.45
CA ARG A 213 7.37 31.41 -6.35
C ARG A 213 7.24 30.13 -5.52
N LYS A 214 6.22 30.01 -4.68
CA LYS A 214 6.06 28.89 -3.74
C LYS A 214 5.41 27.70 -4.43
N ILE A 215 5.95 26.50 -4.21
CA ILE A 215 5.27 25.25 -4.59
C ILE A 215 4.21 24.97 -3.52
N VAL A 216 2.97 24.74 -3.93
CA VAL A 216 1.82 24.50 -3.03
C VAL A 216 1.32 23.06 -3.09
N GLY A 217 1.77 22.29 -4.09
CA GLY A 217 1.37 20.90 -4.29
C GLY A 217 1.94 20.33 -5.57
N PHE A 218 1.39 19.19 -5.98
CA PHE A 218 1.75 18.51 -7.22
C PHE A 218 0.49 18.12 -8.00
N SER A 219 0.60 18.18 -9.33
CA SER A 219 -0.35 17.57 -10.25
C SER A 219 0.27 16.29 -10.77
N PHE A 220 -0.45 15.17 -10.63
CA PHE A 220 -0.04 13.87 -11.12
C PHE A 220 -0.82 13.55 -12.40
N THR A 221 -0.11 13.11 -13.44
CA THR A 221 -0.72 12.51 -14.63
C THR A 221 -0.49 11.01 -14.55
N ILE A 222 -1.54 10.22 -14.79
CA ILE A 222 -1.59 8.79 -14.52
C ILE A 222 -2.08 8.10 -15.79
N THR A 223 -1.30 7.14 -16.27
CA THR A 223 -1.65 6.30 -17.41
C THR A 223 -1.41 4.84 -17.06
N LYS A 224 -2.15 3.95 -17.70
CA LYS A 224 -1.95 2.51 -17.57
C LYS A 224 -1.08 2.02 -18.72
N ASN A 225 -0.04 1.27 -18.41
CA ASN A 225 0.73 0.53 -19.39
C ASN A 225 0.20 -0.90 -19.43
N ASP A 226 -0.27 -1.34 -20.60
CA ASP A 226 -0.75 -2.72 -20.78
C ASP A 226 0.39 -3.76 -20.78
N GLN A 227 1.65 -3.30 -20.80
CA GLN A 227 2.85 -4.12 -20.67
C GLN A 227 3.77 -3.52 -19.61
N LEU A 228 4.28 -4.36 -18.70
CA LEU A 228 5.36 -3.95 -17.80
C LEU A 228 6.57 -3.54 -18.65
N PRO A 229 7.24 -2.41 -18.36
CA PRO A 229 8.41 -2.02 -19.12
C PRO A 229 9.47 -3.13 -19.04
N LEU A 230 9.91 -3.62 -20.20
CA LEU A 230 11.01 -4.58 -20.31
C LEU A 230 12.26 -3.96 -19.72
N ASN A 231 12.71 -4.48 -18.58
CA ASN A 231 13.95 -4.06 -17.96
C ASN A 231 15.12 -4.74 -18.71
N LEU A 232 15.63 -4.08 -19.74
CA LEU A 232 16.67 -4.62 -20.65
C LEU A 232 18.08 -4.68 -20.02
N GLU A 233 18.26 -4.30 -18.75
CA GLU A 233 19.59 -4.25 -18.11
C GLU A 233 20.06 -5.60 -17.51
N ALA A 234 19.26 -6.67 -17.55
CA ALA A 234 19.63 -7.98 -17.00
C ALA A 234 20.30 -8.95 -18.00
N ALA A 235 20.55 -8.54 -19.25
CA ALA A 235 21.06 -9.43 -20.30
C ALA A 235 22.56 -9.25 -20.66
N CYS A 236 23.28 -8.39 -19.94
CA CYS A 236 24.72 -8.22 -20.13
C CYS A 236 25.45 -8.38 -18.79
N ASN A 237 25.66 -9.63 -18.37
CA ASN A 237 26.79 -10.07 -17.54
C ASN A 237 27.00 -11.58 -17.74
#